data_AF-A0A060QN11-F1
#
_entry.id   AF-A0A060QN11-F1
#
_cell.length_a   1.000
_cell.length_b   1.000
_cell.length_c   1.000
_cell.angle_alpha   90.00
_cell.angle_beta   90.00
_cell.angle_gamma   90.00
#
_symmetry.space_group_name_H-M   'P 1'
#
loop_
_entity.id
_entity.type
_entity.pdbx_description
1 polymer ?
#
loop_
_entity_poly.entity_id
_entity_poly.type
_entity_poly.pdbx_seq_one_letter_code
_entity_poly.pdbx_strand_id
1 'polypeptide(L)'
;MKIAMTWRQSAGVRSIHTSEASQRLHAEDLTYAYLVGLFEGDGFFSITKKGKYLTYELGIELSIKDVQLIYKIKALLGIGVVSFRKRNEVEMVSLRIRDKKHLKNFILPIFDKYPMFSNKQYDYLRFRSALLSGIIYSEDLPEYTRSNVPLNSVESILDKSYFSAWLVGFIEAEGCFSIYKLKKDNDYLVASFDIAQKDGDILIKAISKYLSFTTTVYLDKYDCSRLKVTSVRSIENTINFLDRAPVKLMGNKRLQYLLWIKQLRTISRYAEKIKIPSIY
;
A
#
# COMPACT_ATOMS: atom_id res chain seq x y z
N MET A 1 5.79 55.09 56.10
CA MET A 1 6.60 54.97 54.86
C MET A 1 5.84 54.07 53.91
N LYS A 2 5.34 54.60 52.78
CA LYS A 2 4.56 53.85 51.78
C LYS A 2 5.49 52.89 51.02
N ILE A 3 5.14 51.61 50.93
CA ILE A 3 5.71 50.70 49.93
C ILE A 3 4.57 49.91 49.30
N ALA A 4 4.51 50.01 47.97
CA ALA A 4 3.47 49.50 47.10
C ALA A 4 3.50 47.96 46.99
N MET A 5 2.31 47.35 46.94
CA MET A 5 2.13 45.95 46.55
C MET A 5 1.97 45.87 45.02
N THR A 6 2.94 45.26 44.35
CA THR A 6 2.82 44.85 42.94
C THR A 6 2.47 43.37 42.85
N TRP A 7 1.45 43.08 42.03
CA TRP A 7 0.91 41.76 41.75
C TRP A 7 1.92 40.88 41.00
N ARG A 8 2.16 39.65 41.48
CA ARG A 8 2.87 38.62 40.72
C ARG A 8 1.88 37.93 39.76
N GLN A 9 2.05 38.15 38.47
CA GLN A 9 1.51 37.27 37.42
C GLN A 9 2.40 36.01 37.32
N SER A 10 1.75 34.85 37.18
CA SER A 10 2.43 33.56 36.96
C SER A 10 3.06 33.51 35.58
N ALA A 11 4.31 33.07 35.53
CA ALA A 11 5.08 32.86 34.32
C ALA A 11 4.60 31.64 33.53
N GLY A 12 4.50 31.81 32.20
CA GLY A 12 4.85 30.79 31.22
C GLY A 12 3.87 29.64 30.97
N VAL A 13 2.78 29.90 30.26
CA VAL A 13 2.20 28.85 29.40
C VAL A 13 3.12 28.73 28.18
N ARG A 14 4.01 27.73 28.20
CA ARG A 14 4.68 27.27 26.98
C ARG A 14 3.60 26.78 26.03
N SER A 15 3.48 27.42 24.87
CA SER A 15 2.68 26.93 23.76
C SER A 15 3.15 25.51 23.41
N ILE A 16 2.35 24.51 23.73
CA ILE A 16 2.54 23.15 23.24
C ILE A 16 2.42 23.26 21.72
N HIS A 17 3.50 22.95 21.00
CA HIS A 17 3.52 22.87 19.55
C HIS A 17 2.41 21.92 19.07
N THR A 18 1.34 22.47 18.52
CA THR A 18 0.21 21.74 17.93
C THR A 18 0.59 21.03 16.62
N SER A 19 1.81 21.23 16.09
CA SER A 19 2.26 20.62 14.84
C SER A 19 2.54 19.12 14.96
N GLU A 20 3.11 18.63 16.08
CA GLU A 20 3.39 17.19 16.21
C GLU A 20 2.12 16.37 16.44
N ALA A 21 1.16 16.90 17.20
CA ALA A 21 -0.13 16.24 17.45
C ALA A 21 -1.02 16.24 16.20
N SER A 22 -1.06 17.32 15.42
CA SER A 22 -1.79 17.37 14.14
C SER A 22 -1.14 16.49 13.08
N GLN A 23 0.20 16.45 13.01
CA GLN A 23 0.92 15.53 12.12
C GLN A 23 0.68 14.06 12.48
N ARG A 24 0.61 13.71 13.77
CA ARG A 24 0.26 12.34 14.21
C ARG A 24 -1.18 11.97 13.89
N LEU A 25 -2.15 12.86 14.11
CA LEU A 25 -3.55 12.65 13.71
C LEU A 25 -3.72 12.51 12.18
N HIS A 26 -2.95 13.25 11.39
CA HIS A 26 -2.95 13.12 9.92
C HIS A 26 -2.18 11.88 9.41
N ALA A 27 -1.14 11.43 10.12
CA ALA A 27 -0.36 10.25 9.76
C ALA A 27 -1.08 8.92 10.10
N GLU A 28 -1.84 8.88 11.20
CA GLU A 28 -2.75 7.76 11.50
C GLU A 28 -3.78 7.57 10.38
N ASP A 29 -4.22 8.68 9.77
CA ASP A 29 -5.18 8.67 8.68
C ASP A 29 -4.60 8.06 7.38
N LEU A 30 -3.40 8.48 6.98
CA LEU A 30 -2.74 7.99 5.75
C LEU A 30 -2.24 6.55 5.86
N THR A 31 -2.10 6.02 7.07
CA THR A 31 -1.82 4.59 7.27
C THR A 31 -2.97 3.72 6.74
N TYR A 32 -4.22 4.21 6.78
CA TYR A 32 -5.34 3.50 6.16
C TYR A 32 -5.29 3.55 4.63
N ALA A 33 -4.81 4.65 4.03
CA ALA A 33 -4.55 4.70 2.60
C ALA A 33 -3.47 3.70 2.17
N TYR A 34 -2.40 3.55 2.96
CA TYR A 34 -1.43 2.46 2.78
C TYR A 34 -2.10 1.09 2.81
N LEU A 35 -2.98 0.84 3.78
CA LEU A 35 -3.68 -0.45 3.88
C LEU A 35 -4.53 -0.71 2.63
N VAL A 36 -5.23 0.31 2.11
CA VAL A 36 -5.98 0.17 0.85
C VAL A 36 -5.06 -0.23 -0.29
N GLY A 37 -3.90 0.41 -0.46
CA GLY A 37 -2.93 0.04 -1.50
C GLY A 37 -2.42 -1.38 -1.37
N LEU A 38 -2.14 -1.83 -0.15
CA LEU A 38 -1.71 -3.20 0.13
C LEU A 38 -2.81 -4.23 -0.19
N PHE A 39 -4.05 -3.99 0.24
CA PHE A 39 -5.19 -4.86 -0.08
C PHE A 39 -5.56 -4.80 -1.57
N GLU A 40 -5.29 -3.70 -2.24
CA GLU A 40 -5.53 -3.56 -3.68
C GLU A 40 -4.59 -4.43 -4.51
N GLY A 41 -3.32 -4.57 -4.11
CA GLY A 41 -2.39 -5.56 -4.68
C GLY A 41 -2.80 -6.98 -4.27
N ASP A 42 -2.44 -7.39 -3.06
CA ASP A 42 -2.51 -8.80 -2.61
C ASP A 42 -3.80 -9.21 -1.89
N GLY A 43 -4.66 -8.26 -1.54
CA GLY A 43 -5.92 -8.52 -0.85
C GLY A 43 -7.07 -8.93 -1.76
N PHE A 44 -8.27 -9.09 -1.21
CA PHE A 44 -9.49 -9.33 -1.97
C PHE A 44 -10.76 -8.97 -1.19
N PHE A 45 -11.79 -8.52 -1.90
CA PHE A 45 -13.18 -8.52 -1.44
C PHE A 45 -13.92 -9.68 -2.09
N SER A 46 -14.69 -10.44 -1.31
CA SER A 46 -15.46 -11.55 -1.85
C SER A 46 -16.81 -11.73 -1.16
N ILE A 47 -17.80 -12.14 -1.95
CA ILE A 47 -19.08 -12.65 -1.47
C ILE A 47 -19.18 -14.09 -2.00
N THR A 48 -19.10 -15.06 -1.10
CA THR A 48 -19.07 -16.49 -1.46
C THR A 48 -20.32 -17.22 -0.98
N LYS A 49 -20.81 -18.17 -1.77
CA LYS A 49 -21.95 -19.01 -1.42
C LYS A 49 -21.55 -20.02 -0.33
N LYS A 50 -22.34 -20.12 0.73
CA LYS A 50 -22.23 -21.11 1.81
C LYS A 50 -23.60 -21.76 2.01
N GLY A 51 -23.90 -22.75 1.16
CA GLY A 51 -25.25 -23.29 1.04
C GLY A 51 -26.21 -22.19 0.55
N LYS A 52 -27.33 -22.01 1.26
CA LYS A 52 -28.33 -20.96 0.97
C LYS A 52 -27.87 -19.55 1.35
N TYR A 53 -26.82 -19.42 2.16
CA TYR A 53 -26.36 -18.15 2.71
C TYR A 53 -25.11 -17.63 2.02
N LEU A 54 -24.75 -16.39 2.32
CA LEU A 54 -23.54 -15.72 1.82
C LEU A 54 -22.52 -15.46 2.93
N THR A 55 -21.25 -15.64 2.60
CA THR A 55 -20.11 -15.17 3.41
C THR A 55 -19.49 -13.95 2.75
N TYR A 56 -19.49 -12.82 3.46
CA TYR A 56 -18.76 -11.62 3.08
C TYR A 56 -17.38 -11.68 3.70
N GLU A 57 -16.33 -11.50 2.91
CA GLU A 57 -14.95 -11.55 3.36
C GLU A 57 -14.11 -10.47 2.69
N LEU A 58 -13.47 -9.62 3.51
CA LEU A 58 -12.22 -8.96 3.15
C LEU A 58 -11.07 -9.86 3.64
N GLY A 59 -10.14 -10.18 2.76
CA GLY A 59 -9.00 -11.03 3.10
C GLY A 59 -7.71 -10.59 2.43
N ILE A 60 -6.60 -11.04 3.01
CA ILE A 60 -5.26 -10.99 2.43
C ILE A 60 -4.53 -12.26 2.84
N GLU A 61 -3.88 -12.94 1.89
CA GLU A 61 -3.13 -14.18 2.12
C GLU A 61 -1.72 -14.01 1.55
N LEU A 62 -0.71 -14.05 2.41
CA LEU A 62 0.69 -13.78 2.08
C LEU A 62 1.57 -14.99 2.44
N SER A 63 2.80 -15.00 1.94
CA SER A 63 3.81 -15.97 2.38
C SER A 63 4.08 -15.83 3.89
N ILE A 64 4.49 -16.93 4.54
CA ILE A 64 4.90 -16.91 5.96
C ILE A 64 5.97 -15.86 6.28
N LYS A 65 6.77 -15.45 5.28
CA LYS A 65 7.76 -14.36 5.42
C LYS A 65 7.13 -13.03 5.87
N ASP A 66 5.84 -12.83 5.59
CA ASP A 66 5.07 -11.63 5.93
C ASP A 66 4.14 -11.83 7.14
N VAL A 67 4.36 -12.84 7.98
CA VAL A 67 3.58 -13.06 9.21
C VAL A 67 3.55 -11.84 10.13
N GLN A 68 4.67 -11.13 10.26
CA GLN A 68 4.72 -9.91 11.06
C GLN A 68 3.87 -8.78 10.44
N LEU A 69 3.82 -8.68 9.10
CA LEU A 69 2.96 -7.71 8.41
C LEU A 69 1.49 -8.00 8.69
N ILE A 70 1.06 -9.26 8.60
CA ILE A 70 -0.30 -9.69 8.95
C ILE A 70 -0.69 -9.27 10.37
N TYR A 71 0.17 -9.52 11.36
CA TYR A 71 -0.10 -9.12 12.75
C TYR A 71 -0.11 -7.60 12.94
N LYS A 72 0.75 -6.85 12.23
CA LYS A 72 0.70 -5.37 12.23
C LYS A 72 -0.62 -4.86 11.66
N ILE A 73 -1.09 -5.40 10.53
CA ILE A 73 -2.39 -5.02 9.95
C ILE A 73 -3.52 -5.33 10.92
N LYS A 74 -3.51 -6.51 11.54
CA LYS A 74 -4.51 -6.87 12.56
C LYS A 74 -4.50 -5.91 13.76
N ALA A 75 -3.31 -5.53 14.24
CA ALA A 75 -3.18 -4.57 15.34
C ALA A 75 -3.71 -3.18 14.96
N LEU A 76 -3.41 -2.71 13.74
CA LEU A 76 -3.89 -1.42 13.21
C LEU A 76 -5.41 -1.39 13.02
N LEU A 77 -6.01 -2.49 12.54
CA LEU A 77 -7.46 -2.57 12.32
C LEU A 77 -8.23 -2.90 13.61
N GLY A 78 -7.59 -3.55 14.60
CA GLY A 78 -8.24 -4.05 15.81
C GLY A 78 -9.16 -5.26 15.60
N ILE A 79 -9.33 -5.72 14.36
CA ILE A 79 -10.31 -6.75 13.96
C ILE A 79 -9.67 -7.83 13.05
N GLY A 80 -10.46 -8.87 12.75
CA GLY A 80 -10.07 -9.94 11.85
C GLY A 80 -9.44 -11.15 12.55
N VAL A 81 -9.34 -12.25 11.82
CA VAL A 81 -8.83 -13.54 12.30
C VAL A 81 -7.60 -13.90 11.49
N VAL A 82 -6.50 -14.21 12.18
CA VAL A 82 -5.27 -14.73 11.56
C VAL A 82 -5.38 -16.24 11.47
N SER A 83 -5.04 -16.80 10.32
CA SER A 83 -4.98 -18.25 10.12
C SER A 83 -3.79 -18.64 9.26
N PHE A 84 -3.24 -19.82 9.54
CA PHE A 84 -2.10 -20.39 8.84
C PHE A 84 -2.56 -21.53 7.95
N ARG A 85 -1.93 -21.67 6.79
CA ARG A 85 -2.19 -22.75 5.85
C ARG A 85 -0.86 -23.26 5.30
N LYS A 86 -0.67 -24.57 5.39
CA LYS A 86 0.47 -25.26 4.77
C LYS A 86 -0.04 -26.13 3.64
N ARG A 87 0.52 -25.96 2.44
CA ARG A 87 0.33 -26.91 1.32
C ARG A 87 1.72 -27.27 0.79
N ASN A 88 2.06 -28.55 0.85
CA ASN A 88 3.41 -29.04 0.55
C ASN A 88 4.45 -28.28 1.40
N GLU A 89 5.50 -27.76 0.76
CA GLU A 89 6.56 -26.97 1.39
C GLU A 89 6.23 -25.47 1.51
N VAL A 90 5.05 -25.04 1.04
CA VAL A 90 4.65 -23.63 1.06
C VAL A 90 3.75 -23.36 2.25
N GLU A 91 4.21 -22.48 3.13
CA GLU A 91 3.44 -21.95 4.27
C GLU A 91 2.96 -20.53 3.97
N MET A 92 1.65 -20.34 4.16
CA MET A 92 0.94 -19.09 3.95
C MET A 92 0.26 -18.67 5.25
N VAL A 93 0.11 -17.36 5.42
CA VAL A 93 -0.58 -16.72 6.52
C VAL A 93 -1.65 -15.80 5.95
N SER A 94 -2.81 -15.75 6.59
CA SER A 94 -3.93 -14.95 6.10
C SER A 94 -4.60 -14.18 7.23
N LEU A 95 -5.05 -12.95 6.94
CA LEU A 95 -5.99 -12.19 7.76
C LEU A 95 -7.34 -12.16 7.05
N ARG A 96 -8.39 -12.59 7.75
CA ARG A 96 -9.76 -12.60 7.22
C ARG A 96 -10.71 -11.83 8.12
N ILE A 97 -11.53 -10.97 7.53
CA ILE A 97 -12.55 -10.19 8.22
C ILE A 97 -13.92 -10.56 7.62
N ARG A 98 -14.72 -11.28 8.43
CA ARG A 98 -16.02 -11.83 8.00
C ARG A 98 -17.21 -11.37 8.83
N ASP A 99 -16.95 -10.77 9.99
CA ASP A 99 -18.01 -10.22 10.82
C ASP A 99 -18.65 -9.02 10.11
N LYS A 100 -19.96 -9.08 9.86
CA LYS A 100 -20.69 -8.06 9.11
C LYS A 100 -20.69 -6.70 9.83
N LYS A 101 -20.68 -6.67 11.17
CA LYS A 101 -20.59 -5.41 11.93
C LYS A 101 -19.20 -4.82 11.78
N HIS A 102 -18.15 -5.63 11.88
CA HIS A 102 -16.79 -5.16 11.66
C HIS A 102 -16.57 -4.64 10.23
N LEU A 103 -17.10 -5.36 9.24
CA LEU A 103 -17.06 -4.92 7.85
C LEU A 103 -17.76 -3.56 7.67
N LYS A 104 -18.98 -3.41 8.19
CA LYS A 104 -19.76 -2.17 8.07
C LYS A 104 -19.16 -0.99 8.84
N ASN A 105 -18.69 -1.21 10.06
CA ASN A 105 -18.32 -0.14 10.98
C ASN A 105 -16.86 0.31 10.84
N PHE A 106 -15.98 -0.54 10.30
CA PHE A 106 -14.54 -0.24 10.18
C PHE A 106 -14.05 -0.33 8.73
N ILE A 107 -14.37 -1.40 8.01
CA ILE A 107 -13.83 -1.61 6.65
C ILE A 107 -14.48 -0.68 5.62
N LEU A 108 -15.82 -0.60 5.56
CA LEU A 108 -16.47 0.29 4.60
C LEU A 108 -16.03 1.75 4.76
N PRO A 109 -15.96 2.35 5.98
CA PRO A 109 -15.49 3.73 6.13
C PRO A 109 -14.07 3.96 5.61
N ILE A 110 -13.15 3.00 5.78
CA ILE A 110 -11.77 3.11 5.28
C ILE A 110 -11.75 3.17 3.75
N PHE A 111 -12.42 2.23 3.09
CA PHE A 111 -12.42 2.14 1.62
C PHE A 111 -13.35 3.17 0.95
N ASP A 112 -14.33 3.73 1.68
CA ASP A 112 -15.10 4.90 1.23
C ASP A 112 -14.26 6.18 1.29
N LYS A 113 -13.42 6.33 2.33
CA LYS A 113 -12.52 7.49 2.48
C LYS A 113 -11.33 7.44 1.52
N TYR A 114 -10.78 6.25 1.32
CA TYR A 114 -9.66 5.99 0.43
C TYR A 114 -10.04 4.96 -0.63
N PRO A 115 -10.76 5.36 -1.70
CA PRO A 115 -11.09 4.46 -2.79
C PRO A 115 -9.85 3.87 -3.48
N MET A 116 -9.98 2.61 -3.93
CA MET A 116 -8.99 1.94 -4.78
C MET A 116 -8.93 2.59 -6.17
N PHE A 117 -7.79 2.49 -6.83
CA PHE A 117 -7.55 3.17 -8.12
C PHE A 117 -7.82 2.32 -9.36
N SER A 118 -7.57 1.01 -9.27
CA SER A 118 -7.81 0.04 -10.33
C SER A 118 -9.27 -0.39 -10.41
N ASN A 119 -9.59 -1.20 -11.42
CA ASN A 119 -10.91 -1.81 -11.58
C ASN A 119 -11.30 -2.74 -10.42
N LYS A 120 -10.38 -3.09 -9.50
CA LYS A 120 -10.72 -3.78 -8.25
C LYS A 120 -11.65 -2.95 -7.35
N GLN A 121 -11.74 -1.64 -7.57
CA GLN A 121 -12.76 -0.78 -6.97
C GLN A 121 -14.20 -1.24 -7.29
N TYR A 122 -14.47 -1.84 -8.47
CA TYR A 122 -15.78 -2.42 -8.74
C TYR A 122 -16.14 -3.58 -7.80
N ASP A 123 -15.15 -4.39 -7.39
CA ASP A 123 -15.37 -5.48 -6.45
C ASP A 123 -15.78 -4.94 -5.09
N TYR A 124 -15.14 -3.85 -4.64
CA TYR A 124 -15.51 -3.14 -3.43
C TYR A 124 -16.92 -2.55 -3.53
N LEU A 125 -17.25 -1.87 -4.63
CA LEU A 125 -18.57 -1.26 -4.83
C LEU A 125 -19.69 -2.32 -4.80
N ARG A 126 -19.49 -3.46 -5.46
CA ARG A 126 -20.40 -4.61 -5.41
C ARG A 126 -20.52 -5.16 -3.98
N PHE A 127 -19.38 -5.37 -3.32
CA PHE A 127 -19.32 -5.86 -1.94
C PHE A 127 -20.07 -4.97 -0.96
N ARG A 128 -19.79 -3.66 -1.00
CA ARG A 128 -20.39 -2.61 -0.20
C ARG A 128 -21.90 -2.55 -0.41
N SER A 129 -22.34 -2.48 -1.69
CA SER A 129 -23.75 -2.39 -2.04
C SER A 129 -24.54 -3.58 -1.49
N ALA A 130 -24.09 -4.81 -1.77
CA ALA A 130 -24.76 -6.01 -1.28
C ALA A 130 -24.80 -6.11 0.26
N LEU A 131 -23.70 -5.73 0.93
CA LEU A 131 -23.61 -5.76 2.39
C LEU A 131 -24.54 -4.74 3.06
N LEU A 132 -24.63 -3.53 2.50
CA LEU A 132 -25.50 -2.47 3.01
C LEU A 132 -26.98 -2.75 2.74
N SER A 133 -27.31 -3.27 1.56
CA SER A 133 -28.67 -3.72 1.20
C SER A 133 -29.13 -4.96 1.98
N GLY A 134 -28.25 -5.56 2.79
CA GLY A 134 -28.62 -6.66 3.67
C GLY A 134 -28.82 -7.99 2.96
N ILE A 135 -28.23 -8.18 1.77
CA ILE A 135 -28.35 -9.43 1.01
C ILE A 135 -27.71 -10.56 1.82
N ILE A 136 -28.53 -11.56 2.17
CA ILE A 136 -28.11 -12.71 2.99
C ILE A 136 -28.21 -14.04 2.24
N TYR A 137 -29.18 -14.19 1.34
CA TYR A 137 -29.41 -15.42 0.59
C TYR A 137 -28.68 -15.39 -0.75
N SER A 138 -28.22 -16.56 -1.18
CA SER A 138 -27.46 -16.69 -2.42
C SER A 138 -28.28 -16.47 -3.69
N GLU A 139 -29.60 -16.64 -3.61
CA GLU A 139 -30.54 -16.41 -4.72
C GLU A 139 -30.78 -14.92 -4.98
N ASP A 140 -30.67 -14.09 -3.94
CA ASP A 140 -30.83 -12.64 -4.03
C ASP A 140 -29.55 -11.92 -4.52
N LEU A 141 -28.42 -12.63 -4.66
CA LEU A 141 -27.14 -12.04 -5.04
C LEU A 141 -27.05 -11.91 -6.57
N PRO A 142 -26.96 -10.69 -7.13
CA PRO A 142 -26.82 -10.51 -8.56
C PRO A 142 -25.51 -11.11 -9.09
N GLU A 143 -25.56 -11.56 -10.34
CA GLU A 143 -24.36 -11.91 -11.09
C GLU A 143 -23.42 -10.71 -11.20
N TYR A 144 -22.13 -11.00 -11.22
CA TYR A 144 -21.11 -9.99 -11.24
C TYR A 144 -19.88 -10.49 -11.97
N THR A 145 -19.44 -9.70 -12.92
CA THR A 145 -18.12 -9.75 -13.53
C THR A 145 -17.50 -8.38 -13.36
N ARG A 146 -16.21 -8.33 -13.05
CA ARG A 146 -15.50 -7.06 -12.90
C ARG A 146 -15.49 -6.35 -14.25
N SER A 147 -15.95 -5.10 -14.28
CA SER A 147 -15.86 -4.26 -15.47
C SER A 147 -14.40 -4.01 -15.85
N ASN A 148 -14.11 -4.04 -17.15
CA ASN A 148 -12.82 -3.65 -17.70
C ASN A 148 -12.74 -2.14 -18.01
N VAL A 149 -13.85 -1.40 -17.91
CA VAL A 149 -13.88 0.05 -18.10
C VAL A 149 -13.13 0.73 -16.96
N PRO A 150 -12.09 1.54 -17.23
CA PRO A 150 -11.37 2.25 -16.18
C PRO A 150 -12.25 3.24 -15.42
N LEU A 151 -12.18 3.21 -14.08
CA LEU A 151 -12.88 4.16 -13.20
C LEU A 151 -12.16 5.51 -13.07
N ASN A 152 -10.86 5.53 -13.34
CA ASN A 152 -9.99 6.68 -13.15
C ASN A 152 -9.19 6.96 -14.43
N SER A 153 -8.76 8.21 -14.59
CA SER A 153 -7.70 8.59 -15.54
C SER A 153 -6.36 8.70 -14.81
N VAL A 154 -5.28 8.89 -15.57
CA VAL A 154 -3.96 9.16 -14.97
C VAL A 154 -4.02 10.41 -14.10
N GLU A 155 -4.59 11.49 -14.60
CA GLU A 155 -4.71 12.78 -13.92
C GLU A 155 -5.56 12.64 -12.65
N SER A 156 -6.71 11.96 -12.71
CA SER A 156 -7.58 11.82 -11.56
C SER A 156 -6.98 10.99 -10.43
N ILE A 157 -6.02 10.09 -10.73
CA ILE A 157 -5.23 9.37 -9.73
C ILE A 157 -4.21 10.31 -9.09
N LEU A 158 -3.47 11.07 -9.91
CA LEU A 158 -2.40 11.96 -9.45
C LEU A 158 -2.92 13.11 -8.57
N ASP A 159 -4.16 13.55 -8.79
CA ASP A 159 -4.80 14.61 -8.00
C ASP A 159 -5.21 14.17 -6.57
N LYS A 160 -5.09 12.88 -6.25
CA LYS A 160 -5.55 12.34 -4.96
C LYS A 160 -4.48 12.56 -3.89
N SER A 161 -4.84 13.31 -2.86
CA SER A 161 -3.94 13.67 -1.75
C SER A 161 -3.34 12.47 -1.02
N TYR A 162 -4.01 11.32 -1.04
CA TYR A 162 -3.56 10.08 -0.41
C TYR A 162 -2.78 9.14 -1.35
N PHE A 163 -2.57 9.51 -2.62
CA PHE A 163 -1.92 8.66 -3.62
C PHE A 163 -0.52 8.22 -3.18
N SER A 164 0.26 9.12 -2.58
CA SER A 164 1.62 8.79 -2.10
C SER A 164 1.62 7.74 -1.00
N ALA A 165 0.67 7.80 -0.06
CA ALA A 165 0.53 6.82 1.01
C ALA A 165 0.03 5.48 0.49
N TRP A 166 -0.98 5.52 -0.39
CA TRP A 166 -1.50 4.34 -1.09
C TRP A 166 -0.40 3.64 -1.89
N LEU A 167 0.45 4.40 -2.60
CA LEU A 167 1.52 3.86 -3.43
C LEU A 167 2.56 3.09 -2.61
N VAL A 168 2.86 3.51 -1.38
CA VAL A 168 3.76 2.72 -0.51
C VAL A 168 3.14 1.36 -0.18
N GLY A 169 1.83 1.31 0.11
CA GLY A 169 1.12 0.06 0.34
C GLY A 169 1.07 -0.83 -0.88
N PHE A 170 0.83 -0.24 -2.05
CA PHE A 170 0.83 -0.94 -3.32
C PHE A 170 2.22 -1.47 -3.69
N ILE A 171 3.30 -0.74 -3.37
CA ILE A 171 4.69 -1.21 -3.50
C ILE A 171 5.00 -2.37 -2.55
N GLU A 172 4.45 -2.36 -1.32
CA GLU A 172 4.62 -3.48 -0.38
C GLU A 172 4.10 -4.80 -0.98
N ALA A 173 2.99 -4.76 -1.73
CA ALA A 173 2.48 -5.91 -2.49
C ALA A 173 3.29 -6.16 -3.78
N GLU A 174 3.15 -5.25 -4.75
CA GLU A 174 3.47 -5.49 -6.17
C GLU A 174 4.85 -4.99 -6.59
N GLY A 175 5.49 -4.13 -5.79
CA GLY A 175 6.80 -3.56 -6.11
C GLY A 175 7.93 -4.58 -5.94
N CYS A 176 9.04 -4.47 -6.66
CA CYS A 176 10.18 -5.37 -6.51
C CYS A 176 11.49 -4.60 -6.58
N PHE A 177 12.35 -4.81 -5.59
CA PHE A 177 13.71 -4.28 -5.55
C PHE A 177 14.70 -5.40 -5.82
N SER A 178 15.50 -5.27 -6.87
CA SER A 178 16.45 -6.32 -7.24
C SER A 178 17.82 -5.76 -7.62
N ILE A 179 18.85 -6.56 -7.40
CA ILE A 179 20.19 -6.38 -7.94
C ILE A 179 20.64 -7.71 -8.57
N TYR A 180 21.17 -7.65 -9.79
CA TYR A 180 21.59 -8.83 -10.53
C TYR A 180 22.78 -8.51 -11.45
N LYS A 181 23.56 -9.54 -11.82
CA LYS A 181 24.62 -9.40 -12.83
C LYS A 181 24.00 -9.23 -14.21
N LEU A 182 24.49 -8.28 -15.02
CA LEU A 182 23.99 -8.07 -16.38
C LEU A 182 24.25 -9.28 -17.29
N LYS A 183 25.40 -9.93 -17.10
CA LYS A 183 25.79 -11.18 -17.77
C LYS A 183 26.39 -12.11 -16.73
N LYS A 184 26.27 -13.43 -16.92
CA LYS A 184 26.73 -14.44 -15.95
C LYS A 184 28.22 -14.29 -15.62
N ASP A 185 29.03 -14.00 -16.64
CA ASP A 185 30.50 -13.95 -16.54
C ASP A 185 31.04 -12.53 -16.30
N ASN A 186 30.17 -11.56 -15.97
CA ASN A 186 30.57 -10.18 -15.70
C ASN A 186 30.10 -9.76 -14.30
N ASP A 187 31.00 -9.14 -13.53
CA ASP A 187 30.69 -8.60 -12.21
C ASP A 187 29.92 -7.27 -12.25
N TYR A 188 29.55 -6.79 -13.43
CA TYR A 188 28.70 -5.62 -13.60
C TYR A 188 27.29 -5.85 -13.04
N LEU A 189 26.99 -5.18 -11.93
CA LEU A 189 25.71 -5.26 -11.23
C LEU A 189 24.70 -4.20 -11.71
N VAL A 190 23.45 -4.64 -11.86
CA VAL A 190 22.30 -3.83 -12.22
C VAL A 190 21.27 -3.85 -11.12
N ALA A 191 20.91 -2.66 -10.63
CA ALA A 191 19.77 -2.48 -9.76
C ALA A 191 18.52 -2.19 -10.60
N SER A 192 17.40 -2.80 -10.23
CA SER A 192 16.09 -2.47 -10.79
C SER A 192 15.05 -2.22 -9.70
N PHE A 193 14.10 -1.36 -10.04
CA PHE A 193 12.79 -1.33 -9.44
C PHE A 193 11.77 -1.76 -10.49
N ASP A 194 10.90 -2.69 -10.14
CA ASP A 194 9.84 -3.21 -11.00
C ASP A 194 8.49 -3.10 -10.28
N ILE A 195 7.42 -2.81 -11.01
CA ILE A 195 6.05 -2.91 -10.52
C ILE A 195 5.11 -3.31 -11.65
N ALA A 196 4.10 -4.11 -11.36
CA ALA A 196 3.20 -4.65 -12.36
C ALA A 196 1.77 -4.77 -11.84
N GLN A 197 0.80 -4.74 -12.74
CA GLN A 197 -0.60 -4.98 -12.41
C GLN A 197 -1.34 -5.50 -13.64
N LYS A 198 -2.15 -6.56 -13.45
CA LYS A 198 -3.06 -7.05 -14.49
C LYS A 198 -4.19 -6.06 -14.73
N ASP A 199 -4.51 -5.81 -16.00
CA ASP A 199 -5.50 -4.83 -16.46
C ASP A 199 -5.22 -3.42 -15.88
N GLY A 200 -3.93 -3.10 -15.67
CA GLY A 200 -3.46 -1.98 -14.86
C GLY A 200 -2.84 -0.81 -15.62
N ASP A 201 -3.05 -0.70 -16.94
CA ASP A 201 -2.31 0.25 -17.80
C ASP A 201 -2.36 1.71 -17.29
N ILE A 202 -3.55 2.22 -16.99
CA ILE A 202 -3.72 3.58 -16.46
C ILE A 202 -3.02 3.76 -15.11
N LEU A 203 -3.13 2.76 -14.22
CA LEU A 203 -2.52 2.81 -12.90
C LEU A 203 -0.99 2.81 -12.99
N ILE A 204 -0.42 1.93 -13.79
CA ILE A 204 1.04 1.83 -13.97
C ILE A 204 1.59 3.07 -14.70
N LYS A 205 0.84 3.64 -15.65
CA LYS A 205 1.19 4.93 -16.28
C LYS A 205 1.14 6.09 -15.28
N ALA A 206 0.16 6.13 -14.37
CA ALA A 206 0.11 7.13 -13.31
C ALA A 206 1.32 7.02 -12.38
N ILE A 207 1.69 5.81 -11.96
CA ILE A 207 2.90 5.58 -11.15
C ILE A 207 4.16 6.02 -11.89
N SER A 208 4.28 5.69 -13.18
CA SER A 208 5.41 6.11 -14.02
C SER A 208 5.53 7.63 -14.10
N LYS A 209 4.42 8.33 -14.35
CA LYS A 209 4.35 9.80 -14.40
C LYS A 209 4.68 10.42 -13.04
N TYR A 210 4.12 9.90 -11.95
CA TYR A 210 4.36 10.40 -10.58
C TYR A 210 5.82 10.30 -10.17
N LEU A 211 6.46 9.15 -10.43
CA LEU A 211 7.87 8.91 -10.10
C LEU A 211 8.84 9.48 -11.15
N SER A 212 8.34 10.22 -12.14
CA SER A 212 9.11 10.82 -13.22
C SER A 212 9.99 9.80 -13.97
N PHE A 213 9.44 8.63 -14.26
CA PHE A 213 10.10 7.62 -15.08
C PHE A 213 9.85 7.88 -16.56
N THR A 214 10.88 7.64 -17.37
CA THR A 214 10.81 7.80 -18.84
C THR A 214 10.72 6.46 -19.55
N THR A 215 10.83 5.34 -18.83
CA THR A 215 10.71 4.01 -19.41
C THR A 215 9.27 3.73 -19.80
N THR A 216 9.07 3.21 -21.00
CA THR A 216 7.76 2.81 -21.51
C THR A 216 7.17 1.69 -20.66
N VAL A 217 5.88 1.80 -20.35
CA VAL A 217 5.11 0.71 -19.73
C VAL A 217 4.94 -0.40 -20.76
N TYR A 218 5.36 -1.61 -20.41
CA TYR A 218 5.26 -2.79 -21.26
C TYR A 218 3.99 -3.57 -20.93
N LEU A 219 3.19 -3.89 -21.95
CA LEU A 219 2.06 -4.80 -21.81
C LEU A 219 2.49 -6.21 -22.24
N ASP A 220 2.34 -7.19 -21.35
CA ASP A 220 2.66 -8.57 -21.68
C ASP A 220 1.49 -9.33 -22.32
N LYS A 221 1.76 -10.56 -22.77
CA LYS A 221 0.78 -11.42 -23.45
C LYS A 221 -0.42 -11.85 -22.58
N TYR A 222 -0.41 -11.56 -21.28
CA TYR A 222 -1.46 -11.91 -20.32
C TYR A 222 -2.24 -10.67 -19.82
N ASP A 223 -2.12 -9.55 -20.54
CA ASP A 223 -2.72 -8.26 -20.19
C ASP A 223 -2.19 -7.69 -18.87
N CYS A 224 -0.92 -8.01 -18.54
CA CYS A 224 -0.24 -7.45 -17.39
C CYS A 224 0.61 -6.25 -17.81
N SER A 225 0.28 -5.08 -17.26
CA SER A 225 1.05 -3.85 -17.43
C SER A 225 2.24 -3.86 -16.48
N ARG A 226 3.45 -3.70 -17.03
CA ARG A 226 4.71 -3.86 -16.30
C ARG A 226 5.60 -2.65 -16.52
N LEU A 227 6.14 -2.14 -15.43
CA LEU A 227 7.10 -1.03 -15.43
C LEU A 227 8.37 -1.49 -14.75
N LYS A 228 9.49 -1.42 -15.47
CA LYS A 228 10.83 -1.76 -14.97
C LYS A 228 11.77 -0.61 -15.23
N VAL A 229 12.46 -0.14 -14.20
CA VAL A 229 13.47 0.91 -14.31
C VAL A 229 14.81 0.46 -13.76
N THR A 230 15.89 0.84 -14.44
CA THR A 230 17.28 0.48 -14.08
C THR A 230 18.25 1.66 -14.11
N SER A 231 17.81 2.80 -14.66
CA SER A 231 18.63 4.01 -14.79
C SER A 231 18.93 4.61 -13.41
N VAL A 232 20.12 5.21 -13.25
CA VAL A 232 20.52 5.86 -11.98
C VAL A 232 19.47 6.87 -11.52
N ARG A 233 18.96 7.72 -12.43
CA ARG A 233 17.92 8.71 -12.14
C ARG A 233 16.62 8.07 -11.65
N SER A 234 16.17 6.99 -12.28
CA SER A 234 14.94 6.31 -11.85
C SER A 234 15.10 5.61 -10.50
N ILE A 235 16.27 5.02 -10.25
CA ILE A 235 16.60 4.43 -8.94
C ILE A 235 16.62 5.51 -7.85
N GLU A 236 17.24 6.65 -8.12
CA GLU A 236 17.24 7.82 -7.23
C GLU A 236 15.82 8.32 -6.93
N ASN A 237 14.99 8.49 -7.95
CA ASN A 237 13.60 8.89 -7.78
C ASN A 237 12.81 7.92 -6.90
N THR A 238 13.04 6.61 -7.07
CA THR A 238 12.40 5.57 -6.25
C THR A 238 12.80 5.69 -4.78
N ILE A 239 14.10 5.88 -4.52
CA ILE A 239 14.64 6.06 -3.16
C ILE A 239 14.08 7.34 -2.53
N ASN A 240 14.14 8.46 -3.25
CA ASN A 240 13.65 9.76 -2.79
C ASN A 240 12.15 9.72 -2.48
N PHE A 241 11.36 9.01 -3.29
CA PHE A 241 9.94 8.82 -3.02
C PHE A 241 9.72 8.08 -1.70
N LEU A 242 10.32 6.90 -1.51
CA LEU A 242 10.13 6.08 -0.30
C LEU A 242 10.67 6.78 0.96
N ASP A 243 11.76 7.53 0.83
CA ASP A 243 12.34 8.31 1.93
C ASP A 243 11.40 9.42 2.40
N ARG A 244 10.75 10.13 1.47
CA ARG A 244 9.87 11.27 1.75
C ARG A 244 8.40 10.90 1.93
N ALA A 245 8.01 9.67 1.61
CA ALA A 245 6.63 9.23 1.71
C ALA A 245 6.09 9.36 3.15
N PRO A 246 4.79 9.68 3.33
CA PRO A 246 4.20 9.94 4.64
C PRO A 246 4.07 8.68 5.52
N VAL A 247 4.28 7.51 4.93
CA VAL A 247 4.20 6.18 5.54
C VAL A 247 5.37 5.33 5.03
N LYS A 248 5.66 4.23 5.72
CA LYS A 248 6.82 3.37 5.43
C LYS A 248 6.38 1.94 5.12
N LEU A 249 7.22 1.22 4.38
CA LEU A 249 7.08 -0.23 4.21
C LEU A 249 7.15 -0.90 5.58
N MET A 250 6.31 -1.90 5.83
CA MET A 250 6.12 -2.55 7.13
C MET A 250 6.43 -4.04 7.14
N GLY A 251 6.47 -4.69 5.98
CA GLY A 251 6.64 -6.14 5.85
C GLY A 251 8.01 -6.57 5.33
N ASN A 252 8.03 -7.72 4.66
CA ASN A 252 9.22 -8.26 4.02
C ASN A 252 9.72 -7.37 2.87
N LYS A 253 8.86 -6.53 2.25
CA LYS A 253 9.32 -5.54 1.26
C LYS A 253 10.26 -4.52 1.88
N ARG A 254 10.03 -4.12 3.13
CA ARG A 254 10.95 -3.25 3.88
C ARG A 254 12.34 -3.89 3.96
N LEU A 255 12.42 -5.17 4.32
CA LEU A 255 13.70 -5.88 4.40
C LEU A 255 14.37 -5.96 3.02
N GLN A 256 13.61 -6.27 1.96
CA GLN A 256 14.12 -6.27 0.60
C GLN A 256 14.69 -4.89 0.21
N TYR A 257 13.97 -3.82 0.49
CA TYR A 257 14.41 -2.45 0.22
C TYR A 257 15.68 -2.08 1.01
N LEU A 258 15.75 -2.41 2.30
CA LEU A 258 16.93 -2.15 3.14
C LEU A 258 18.18 -2.89 2.64
N LEU A 259 18.02 -4.14 2.22
CA LEU A 259 19.12 -4.92 1.61
C LEU A 259 19.52 -4.34 0.25
N TRP A 260 18.55 -3.85 -0.52
CA TRP A 260 18.77 -3.22 -1.82
C TRP A 260 19.57 -1.93 -1.69
N ILE A 261 19.17 -1.00 -0.80
CA ILE A 261 19.94 0.23 -0.56
C ILE A 261 21.33 -0.06 0.04
N LYS A 262 21.47 -1.10 0.86
CA LYS A 262 22.78 -1.53 1.40
C LYS A 262 23.73 -1.93 0.27
N GLN A 263 23.26 -2.70 -0.70
CA GLN A 263 24.05 -3.12 -1.86
C GLN A 263 24.29 -1.98 -2.85
N LEU A 264 23.34 -1.06 -3.04
CA LEU A 264 23.55 0.11 -3.90
C LEU A 264 24.77 0.96 -3.48
N ARG A 265 25.06 1.02 -2.17
CA ARG A 265 26.24 1.71 -1.63
C ARG A 265 27.57 1.07 -2.07
N THR A 266 27.58 -0.18 -2.53
CA THR A 266 28.80 -0.87 -2.99
C THR A 266 28.99 -0.79 -4.51
N ILE A 267 28.05 -0.17 -5.24
CA ILE A 267 28.08 -0.11 -6.71
C ILE A 267 28.34 1.35 -7.12
N SER A 268 29.57 1.64 -7.56
CA SER A 268 30.09 3.00 -7.85
C SER A 268 29.10 3.89 -8.61
N ARG A 269 28.52 3.41 -9.72
CA ARG A 269 27.61 4.22 -10.56
C ARG A 269 26.36 4.73 -9.84
N TYR A 270 25.93 4.06 -8.77
CA TYR A 270 24.80 4.48 -7.93
C TYR A 270 25.32 5.22 -6.69
N ALA A 271 26.32 4.68 -6.00
CA ALA A 271 26.87 5.25 -4.77
C ALA A 271 27.45 6.67 -4.96
N GLU A 272 28.07 6.94 -6.11
CA GLU A 272 28.68 8.25 -6.41
C GLU A 272 27.65 9.32 -6.78
N LYS A 273 26.45 8.92 -7.24
CA LYS A 273 25.45 9.83 -7.82
C LYS A 273 24.21 10.01 -6.95
N ILE A 274 23.88 9.02 -6.13
CA ILE A 274 22.66 9.02 -5.32
C ILE A 274 23.05 9.25 -3.86
N LYS A 275 22.41 10.22 -3.20
CA LYS A 275 22.50 10.37 -1.75
C LYS A 275 21.63 9.31 -1.06
N ILE A 276 22.16 8.09 -0.95
CA ILE A 276 21.42 6.95 -0.36
C ILE A 276 21.22 7.18 1.15
N PRO A 277 19.97 7.23 1.66
CA PRO A 277 19.71 7.50 3.07
C PRO A 277 20.29 6.39 3.96
N SER A 278 20.84 6.76 5.12
CA SER A 278 21.40 5.80 6.10
C SER A 278 20.35 5.22 7.05
N ILE A 279 19.21 5.89 7.21
CA ILE A 279 18.10 5.54 8.11
C ILE A 279 16.83 5.50 7.27
N TYR A 280 15.99 4.47 7.48
CA TYR A 280 14.68 4.31 6.84
C TYR A 280 13.63 3.74 7.80
#